data_AF-A0A559UUL1-F1
#
_entry.id   AF-A0A559UUL1-F1
#
_cell.length_a   1.000
_cell.length_b   1.000
_cell.length_c   1.000
_cell.angle_alpha   90.00
_cell.angle_beta   90.00
_cell.angle_gamma   90.00
#
_symmetry.space_group_name_H-M   'P 1'
#
loop_
_entity.id
_entity.type
_entity.pdbx_description
1 polymer ?
#
loop_
_entity_poly.entity_id
_entity_poly.type
_entity_poly.pdbx_seq_one_letter_code
_entity_poly.pdbx_strand_id
1 'polypeptide(L)'
;MTIEHNGIAGPYFEYDGLPAQHVVDKDLPLIHPYAPVTPGRYLTPGGGRLTIRPTEMRAHIRITLDHLGCPAQLTDEKNNAFKRLALAAEGYCVQARCRHRAAHADGVLRIFEVRTGSIPLAAFVRAALAVELGDFTPTDRLLQETEALAGPVRQEGEGDQASGG
;
A
#
# COMPACT_ATOMS: atom_id res chain seq x y z
N MET A 1 -19.45 15.72 -21.07
CA MET A 1 -18.74 14.58 -21.71
C MET A 1 -17.56 14.24 -20.83
N THR A 2 -17.65 13.14 -20.11
CA THR A 2 -16.56 12.61 -19.29
C THR A 2 -15.52 12.01 -20.21
N ILE A 3 -14.39 12.70 -20.37
CA ILE A 3 -13.24 12.16 -21.10
C ILE A 3 -12.60 11.13 -20.18
N GLU A 4 -12.96 9.87 -20.36
CA GLU A 4 -12.21 8.75 -19.80
C GLU A 4 -10.80 8.78 -20.39
N HIS A 5 -9.83 9.25 -19.59
CA HIS A 5 -8.42 9.25 -19.94
C HIS A 5 -7.87 7.83 -19.78
N ASN A 6 -8.22 6.99 -20.75
CA ASN A 6 -7.63 5.66 -20.96
C ASN A 6 -6.37 5.81 -21.82
N GLY A 7 -5.25 6.25 -21.22
CA GLY A 7 -3.99 6.37 -21.96
C GLY A 7 -2.83 6.98 -21.18
N ILE A 8 -1.92 6.11 -20.74
CA ILE A 8 -0.45 6.22 -20.91
C ILE A 8 0.22 7.58 -20.62
N ALA A 9 1.05 7.58 -19.56
CA ALA A 9 2.22 8.43 -19.28
C ALA A 9 2.50 9.63 -20.23
N GLY A 10 1.85 10.75 -19.97
CA GLY A 10 2.32 12.09 -20.32
C GLY A 10 3.44 12.61 -19.40
N PRO A 11 3.98 13.80 -19.68
CA PRO A 11 5.18 14.29 -19.01
C PRO A 11 4.96 14.59 -17.53
N TYR A 12 5.90 14.15 -16.70
CA TYR A 12 6.00 14.50 -15.29
C TYR A 12 6.63 15.90 -15.17
N PHE A 13 6.05 16.78 -14.36
CA PHE A 13 6.56 18.13 -14.12
C PHE A 13 6.90 18.30 -12.64
N GLU A 14 8.12 18.76 -12.35
CA GLU A 14 8.53 19.20 -11.00
C GLU A 14 7.74 20.45 -10.59
N TYR A 15 7.29 20.51 -9.34
CA TYR A 15 6.53 21.62 -8.77
C TYR A 15 7.16 22.01 -7.43
N ASP A 16 7.68 23.23 -7.28
CA ASP A 16 8.08 23.84 -6.01
C ASP A 16 8.67 22.87 -4.95
N GLY A 17 9.70 22.11 -5.33
CA GLY A 17 10.40 21.18 -4.42
C GLY A 17 9.66 19.87 -4.12
N LEU A 18 8.53 19.60 -4.79
CA LEU A 18 7.81 18.32 -4.77
C LEU A 18 8.25 17.42 -5.95
N PRO A 19 8.21 16.08 -5.78
CA PRO A 19 8.51 15.14 -6.85
C PRO A 19 7.65 15.38 -8.09
N ALA A 20 8.22 15.10 -9.27
CA ALA A 20 7.55 15.37 -10.53
C ALA A 20 6.20 14.64 -10.65
N GLN A 21 5.12 15.37 -10.94
CA GLN A 21 3.76 14.84 -11.04
C GLN A 21 3.24 14.89 -12.49
N HIS A 22 2.42 13.91 -12.85
CA HIS A 22 1.77 13.88 -14.16
C HIS A 22 0.66 14.94 -14.24
N VAL A 23 0.43 15.54 -15.42
CA VAL A 23 -0.57 16.62 -15.58
C VAL A 23 -1.98 16.26 -15.12
N VAL A 24 -2.39 14.99 -15.30
CA VAL A 24 -3.71 14.50 -14.85
C VAL A 24 -3.82 14.27 -13.34
N ASP A 25 -2.69 14.27 -12.62
CA ASP A 25 -2.69 14.09 -11.18
C ASP A 25 -2.86 15.43 -10.43
N LYS A 26 -2.77 16.58 -11.11
CA LYS A 26 -2.88 17.93 -10.52
C LYS A 26 -4.23 18.22 -9.87
N ASP A 27 -5.30 17.66 -10.41
CA ASP A 27 -6.67 17.88 -9.92
C ASP A 27 -7.10 16.82 -8.89
N LEU A 28 -6.22 15.89 -8.54
CA LEU A 28 -6.53 14.87 -7.55
C LEU A 28 -6.55 15.48 -6.14
N PRO A 29 -7.53 15.09 -5.30
CA PRO A 29 -7.55 15.54 -3.91
C PRO A 29 -6.36 14.98 -3.13
N LEU A 30 -5.79 15.79 -2.23
CA LEU A 30 -4.80 15.33 -1.27
C LEU A 30 -5.47 14.41 -0.25
N ILE A 31 -4.96 13.18 -0.07
CA ILE A 31 -5.42 12.32 1.02
C ILE A 31 -4.82 12.80 2.34
N HIS A 32 -5.70 13.10 3.30
CA HIS A 32 -5.28 13.46 4.64
C HIS A 32 -5.33 12.22 5.55
N PRO A 33 -4.27 11.90 6.30
CA PRO A 33 -4.25 10.70 7.16
C PRO A 33 -5.43 10.62 8.12
N TYR A 34 -5.93 11.75 8.63
CA TYR A 34 -7.04 11.77 9.58
C TYR A 34 -8.43 11.95 8.94
N ALA A 35 -8.53 12.15 7.62
CA ALA A 35 -9.81 12.26 6.94
C ALA A 35 -10.45 10.88 6.71
N PRO A 36 -11.78 10.82 6.45
CA PRO A 36 -12.41 9.62 5.94
C PRO A 36 -11.74 9.13 4.66
N VAL A 37 -11.52 7.81 4.57
CA VAL A 37 -10.91 7.18 3.41
C VAL A 37 -12.00 6.46 2.60
N THR A 38 -12.19 6.88 1.35
CA THR A 38 -13.16 6.30 0.41
C THR A 38 -12.44 5.77 -0.83
N PRO A 39 -13.06 4.87 -1.60
CA PRO A 39 -12.56 4.52 -2.93
C PRO A 39 -12.38 5.75 -3.82
N GLY A 40 -11.28 5.81 -4.57
CA GLY A 40 -10.91 7.00 -5.33
C GLY A 40 -9.44 7.03 -5.72
N ARG A 41 -9.00 8.17 -6.27
CA ARG A 41 -7.60 8.48 -6.56
C ARG A 41 -7.21 9.74 -5.81
N TYR A 42 -6.02 9.75 -5.24
CA TYR A 42 -5.55 10.81 -4.35
C TYR A 42 -4.06 11.08 -4.56
N LEU A 43 -3.65 12.31 -4.29
CA LEU A 43 -2.24 12.63 -4.04
C LEU A 43 -1.87 12.23 -2.62
N THR A 44 -0.64 11.75 -2.41
CA THR A 44 -0.13 11.41 -1.08
C THR A 44 0.79 12.50 -0.52
N PRO A 45 0.92 12.61 0.81
CA PRO A 45 1.90 13.50 1.44
C PRO A 45 3.35 13.19 1.02
N GLY A 46 3.64 11.93 0.65
CA GLY A 46 4.93 11.51 0.10
C GLY A 46 5.20 11.95 -1.34
N GLY A 47 4.31 12.72 -1.96
CA GLY A 47 4.42 13.19 -3.34
C GLY A 47 4.04 12.16 -4.40
N GLY A 48 3.40 11.06 -3.98
CA GLY A 48 2.93 9.99 -4.87
C GLY A 48 1.44 10.05 -5.14
N ARG A 49 0.93 8.96 -5.71
CA ARG A 49 -0.48 8.73 -6.02
C ARG A 49 -0.99 7.48 -5.32
N LEU A 50 -2.08 7.62 -4.59
CA LEU A 50 -2.83 6.51 -4.01
C LEU A 50 -4.10 6.26 -4.83
N THR A 51 -4.34 5.01 -5.21
CA THR A 51 -5.57 4.57 -5.87
C THR A 51 -6.22 3.47 -5.04
N ILE A 52 -7.45 3.70 -4.60
CA ILE A 52 -8.25 2.74 -3.83
C ILE A 52 -9.40 2.31 -4.72
N ARG A 53 -9.41 1.03 -5.11
CA ARG A 53 -10.47 0.45 -5.95
C ARG A 53 -11.19 -0.66 -5.18
N PRO A 54 -12.53 -0.69 -5.20
CA PRO A 54 -13.22 -1.92 -4.87
C PRO A 54 -12.80 -2.96 -5.92
N THR A 55 -12.41 -4.16 -5.49
CA THR A 55 -12.06 -5.20 -6.47
C THR A 55 -13.34 -5.81 -7.06
N GLU A 56 -13.22 -6.36 -8.26
CA GLU A 56 -14.31 -7.12 -8.90
C GLU A 56 -14.75 -8.32 -8.05
N MET A 57 -13.82 -8.87 -7.25
CA MET A 57 -14.10 -9.87 -6.22
C MET A 57 -14.47 -9.19 -4.89
N ARG A 58 -15.76 -9.20 -4.53
CA ARG A 58 -16.33 -8.51 -3.34
C ARG A 58 -15.59 -8.70 -2.00
N ALA A 59 -14.69 -9.68 -1.88
CA ALA A 59 -13.94 -9.95 -0.67
C ALA A 59 -12.75 -8.99 -0.43
N HIS A 60 -12.21 -8.30 -1.44
CA HIS A 60 -11.01 -7.46 -1.29
C HIS A 60 -11.17 -6.03 -1.83
N ILE A 61 -10.38 -5.12 -1.27
CA ILE A 61 -10.15 -3.75 -1.74
C ILE A 61 -8.69 -3.68 -2.21
N ARG A 62 -8.47 -3.22 -3.44
CA ARG A 62 -7.13 -3.05 -4.00
C ARG A 62 -6.67 -1.63 -3.79
N ILE A 63 -5.48 -1.51 -3.23
CA ILE A 63 -4.82 -0.24 -2.94
C ILE A 63 -3.52 -0.22 -3.72
N THR A 64 -3.35 0.77 -4.59
CA THR A 64 -2.12 1.00 -5.34
C THR A 64 -1.51 2.30 -4.86
N LEU A 65 -0.25 2.25 -4.44
CA LEU A 65 0.56 3.40 -4.07
C LEU A 65 1.70 3.52 -5.06
N ASP A 66 1.75 4.65 -5.77
CA ASP A 66 2.70 4.92 -6.83
C ASP A 66 3.49 6.17 -6.46
N HIS A 67 4.76 6.00 -6.10
CA HIS A 67 5.65 7.07 -5.69
C HIS A 67 6.27 7.83 -6.86
N LEU A 68 5.86 7.54 -8.11
CA LEU A 68 6.19 8.33 -9.31
C LEU A 68 7.69 8.60 -9.50
N GLY A 69 8.56 7.64 -9.15
CA GLY A 69 10.00 7.80 -9.29
C GLY A 69 10.72 8.45 -8.11
N CYS A 70 10.02 8.81 -7.01
CA CYS A 70 10.63 9.50 -5.87
C CYS A 70 11.67 8.62 -5.15
N PRO A 71 12.99 8.95 -5.19
CA PRO A 71 14.03 8.13 -4.57
C PRO A 71 13.94 8.09 -3.04
N ALA A 72 13.37 9.14 -2.42
CA ALA A 72 13.16 9.20 -0.97
C ALA A 72 12.17 8.13 -0.45
N GLN A 73 11.44 7.47 -1.35
CA GLN A 73 10.52 6.38 -1.01
C GLN A 73 11.15 4.99 -1.20
N LEU A 74 12.41 4.90 -1.64
CA LEU A 74 13.07 3.65 -1.98
C LEU A 74 14.07 3.14 -0.92
N THR A 75 14.08 3.73 0.26
CA THR A 75 14.98 3.31 1.35
C THR A 75 14.64 1.89 1.83
N ASP A 76 15.65 1.15 2.26
CA ASP A 76 15.48 -0.22 2.78
C ASP A 76 14.50 -0.27 3.95
N GLU A 77 14.53 0.74 4.81
CA GLU A 77 13.60 0.88 5.94
C GLU A 77 12.15 0.97 5.47
N LYS A 78 11.85 1.79 4.46
CA LYS A 78 10.51 1.93 3.88
C LYS A 78 10.10 0.68 3.12
N ASN A 79 11.01 0.07 2.36
CA ASN A 79 10.77 -1.20 1.67
C ASN A 79 10.35 -2.28 2.67
N ASN A 80 11.08 -2.42 3.78
CA ASN A 80 10.79 -3.37 4.83
C ASN A 80 9.48 -3.05 5.55
N ALA A 81 9.19 -1.78 5.81
CA ALA A 81 7.91 -1.39 6.39
C ALA A 81 6.73 -1.72 5.46
N PHE A 82 6.82 -1.43 4.16
CA PHE A 82 5.77 -1.82 3.21
C PHE A 82 5.60 -3.34 3.10
N LYS A 83 6.69 -4.13 3.20
CA LYS A 83 6.62 -5.59 3.30
C LYS A 83 5.84 -6.03 4.53
N ARG A 84 6.16 -5.48 5.71
CA ARG A 84 5.41 -5.76 6.96
C ARG A 84 3.93 -5.39 6.84
N LEU A 85 3.62 -4.27 6.19
CA LEU A 85 2.23 -3.86 5.95
C LEU A 85 1.48 -4.84 5.02
N ALA A 86 2.15 -5.35 3.98
CA ALA A 86 1.57 -6.36 3.10
C ALA A 86 1.32 -7.68 3.83
N LEU A 87 2.26 -8.10 4.70
CA LEU A 87 2.11 -9.28 5.56
C LEU A 87 0.93 -9.12 6.54
N ALA A 88 0.76 -7.95 7.15
CA ALA A 88 -0.41 -7.68 7.98
C ALA A 88 -1.73 -7.88 7.22
N ALA A 89 -1.82 -7.44 5.95
CA ALA A 89 -3.01 -7.71 5.13
C ALA A 89 -3.18 -9.20 4.78
N GLU A 90 -2.09 -9.92 4.51
CA GLU A 90 -2.11 -11.36 4.22
C GLU A 90 -2.57 -12.19 5.41
N GLY A 91 -2.14 -11.90 6.63
CA GLY A 91 -2.48 -12.73 7.80
C GLY A 91 -4.01 -12.87 8.01
N TYR A 92 -4.78 -11.81 7.75
CA TYR A 92 -6.24 -11.89 7.75
C TYR A 92 -6.83 -12.71 6.61
N CYS A 93 -6.14 -12.78 5.47
CA CYS A 93 -6.52 -13.65 4.36
C CYS A 93 -6.27 -15.12 4.71
N VAL A 94 -5.15 -15.43 5.36
CA VAL A 94 -4.82 -16.77 5.86
C VAL A 94 -5.84 -17.23 6.90
N GLN A 95 -6.17 -16.38 7.89
CA GLN A 95 -7.19 -16.67 8.89
C GLN A 95 -8.55 -17.01 8.25
N ALA A 96 -8.87 -16.32 7.15
CA ALA A 96 -10.07 -16.52 6.36
C ALA A 96 -10.05 -17.71 5.39
N ARG A 97 -8.96 -18.48 5.35
CA ARG A 97 -8.71 -19.52 4.34
C ARG A 97 -8.79 -19.01 2.90
N CYS A 98 -8.50 -17.74 2.69
CA CYS A 98 -8.33 -17.15 1.36
C CYS A 98 -6.99 -17.62 0.77
N ARG A 99 -6.92 -17.76 -0.55
CA ARG A 99 -5.67 -18.11 -1.27
C ARG A 99 -4.81 -16.90 -1.62
N HIS A 100 -5.23 -15.70 -1.20
CA HIS A 100 -4.46 -14.47 -1.38
C HIS A 100 -3.12 -14.58 -0.62
N ARG A 101 -2.05 -14.20 -1.30
CA ARG A 101 -0.71 -14.05 -0.74
C ARG A 101 -0.35 -12.58 -0.77
N ALA A 102 0.51 -12.11 0.12
CA ALA A 102 1.04 -10.76 0.05
C ALA A 102 1.67 -10.54 -1.33
N ALA A 103 1.04 -9.70 -2.15
CA ALA A 103 1.70 -9.08 -3.27
C ALA A 103 2.46 -7.88 -2.70
N HIS A 104 3.78 -7.94 -2.74
CA HIS A 104 4.60 -6.75 -2.54
C HIS A 104 5.56 -6.67 -3.72
N ALA A 105 5.59 -5.52 -4.36
CA ALA A 105 6.63 -5.19 -5.34
C ALA A 105 7.60 -4.25 -4.65
N ASP A 106 8.89 -4.52 -4.75
CA ASP A 106 9.92 -3.53 -4.41
C ASP A 106 9.93 -2.40 -5.44
N GLY A 107 10.26 -1.19 -4.99
CA GLY A 107 10.33 -0.02 -5.84
C GLY A 107 9.21 1.00 -5.63
N VAL A 108 8.95 1.78 -6.69
CA VAL A 108 8.09 2.96 -6.64
C VAL A 108 6.60 2.62 -6.68
N LEU A 109 6.24 1.43 -7.15
CA LEU A 109 4.86 0.98 -7.26
C LEU A 109 4.59 -0.13 -6.24
N ARG A 110 3.66 0.11 -5.33
CA ARG A 110 3.18 -0.85 -4.33
C ARG A 110 1.72 -1.17 -4.59
N ILE A 111 1.37 -2.44 -4.47
CA ILE A 111 0.00 -2.93 -4.64
C ILE A 111 -0.31 -3.77 -3.42
N PHE A 112 -1.45 -3.48 -2.78
CA PHE A 112 -1.95 -4.22 -1.64
C PHE A 112 -3.38 -4.68 -1.93
N GLU A 113 -3.74 -5.86 -1.45
CA GLU A 113 -5.14 -6.28 -1.37
C GLU A 113 -5.54 -6.49 0.08
N VAL A 114 -6.50 -5.69 0.54
CA VAL A 114 -7.00 -5.73 1.91
C VAL A 114 -8.37 -6.38 1.91
N ARG A 115 -8.54 -7.43 2.72
CA ARG A 115 -9.81 -8.14 2.83
C ARG A 115 -10.87 -7.23 3.47
N THR A 116 -12.08 -7.24 2.94
CA THR A 116 -13.21 -6.54 3.55
C THR A 116 -13.56 -7.19 4.88
N GLY A 117 -13.73 -6.38 5.93
CA GLY A 117 -14.02 -6.87 7.28
C GLY A 117 -12.79 -7.35 8.07
N SER A 118 -11.57 -7.08 7.60
CA SER A 118 -10.34 -7.26 8.38
C SER A 118 -9.82 -5.94 8.94
N ILE A 119 -8.68 -5.45 8.45
CA ILE A 119 -8.10 -4.16 8.81
C ILE A 119 -9.03 -3.07 8.28
N PRO A 120 -9.48 -2.11 9.12
CA PRO A 120 -10.23 -0.97 8.64
C PRO A 120 -9.45 -0.24 7.54
N LEU A 121 -10.08 0.04 6.40
CA LEU A 121 -9.43 0.67 5.23
C LEU A 121 -8.66 1.94 5.62
N ALA A 122 -9.25 2.78 6.47
CA ALA A 122 -8.60 3.98 6.96
C ALA A 122 -7.35 3.70 7.79
N ALA A 123 -7.34 2.66 8.61
CA ALA A 123 -6.16 2.26 9.40
C ALA A 123 -5.03 1.77 8.47
N PHE A 124 -5.38 0.95 7.47
CA PHE A 124 -4.40 0.48 6.49
C PHE A 124 -3.78 1.64 5.69
N VAL A 125 -4.63 2.53 5.16
CA VAL A 125 -4.15 3.70 4.40
C VAL A 125 -3.31 4.62 5.27
N ARG A 126 -3.71 4.87 6.52
CA ARG A 126 -2.90 5.65 7.47
C ARG A 126 -1.52 5.04 7.67
N ALA A 127 -1.42 3.73 7.84
CA ALA A 127 -0.14 3.05 7.97
C ALA A 127 0.72 3.22 6.72
N ALA A 128 0.14 3.08 5.52
CA ALA A 128 0.86 3.31 4.27
C ALA A 128 1.41 4.74 4.15
N LEU A 129 0.60 5.76 4.51
CA LEU A 129 1.04 7.16 4.48
C LEU A 129 2.07 7.47 5.58
N ALA A 130 1.96 6.83 6.75
CA ALA A 130 2.95 6.97 7.82
C ALA A 130 4.32 6.46 7.38
N VAL A 131 4.37 5.33 6.65
CA VAL A 131 5.62 4.82 6.07
C VAL A 131 6.25 5.82 5.09
N GLU A 132 5.45 6.49 4.25
CA GLU A 132 5.96 7.54 3.36
C GLU A 132 6.64 8.69 4.12
N LEU A 133 6.12 9.00 5.31
CA LEU A 133 6.59 10.05 6.20
C LEU A 133 7.68 9.58 7.19
N GLY A 134 8.06 8.30 7.15
CA GLY A 134 9.10 7.73 8.01
C GLY A 134 8.64 7.27 9.39
N ASP A 135 7.33 7.16 9.63
CA ASP A 135 6.79 6.54 10.84
C ASP A 135 6.31 5.11 10.56
N PHE A 136 6.98 4.14 11.18
CA PHE A 136 6.72 2.71 10.99
C PHE A 136 5.82 2.12 12.09
N THR A 137 5.56 2.88 13.15
CA THR A 137 4.80 2.44 14.33
C THR A 137 3.41 1.90 13.97
N PRO A 138 2.62 2.56 13.09
CA PRO A 138 1.28 2.05 12.75
C PRO A 138 1.33 0.72 12.02
N THR A 139 2.34 0.53 11.15
CA THR A 139 2.55 -0.71 10.42
C THR A 139 2.91 -1.85 11.35
N ASP A 140 3.87 -1.62 12.25
CA ASP A 140 4.32 -2.64 13.19
C ASP A 140 3.19 -3.06 14.14
N ARG A 141 2.35 -2.10 14.57
CA ARG A 141 1.14 -2.38 15.33
C ARG A 141 0.14 -3.25 14.56
N LEU A 142 -0.14 -2.93 13.30
CA LEU A 142 -1.06 -3.73 12.48
C LEU A 142 -0.54 -5.17 12.29
N LEU A 143 0.77 -5.34 12.13
CA LEU A 143 1.38 -6.66 12.03
C LEU A 143 1.20 -7.44 13.34
N GLN A 144 1.51 -6.84 14.49
CA GLN A 144 1.34 -7.46 15.81
C GLN A 144 -0.12 -7.87 16.07
N GLU A 145 -1.08 -6.99 15.75
CA GLU A 145 -2.52 -7.28 15.88
C GLU A 145 -2.93 -8.44 14.98
N THR A 146 -2.37 -8.53 13.77
CA THR A 146 -2.62 -9.63 12.83
C THR A 146 -2.02 -10.95 13.32
N GLU A 147 -0.78 -10.93 13.80
CA GLU A 147 -0.09 -12.11 14.32
C GLU A 147 -0.78 -12.68 15.56
N ALA A 148 -1.29 -11.81 16.44
CA ALA A 148 -2.11 -12.24 17.58
C ALA A 148 -3.40 -12.97 17.17
N LEU A 149 -3.93 -12.69 15.97
CA LEU A 149 -5.18 -13.28 15.46
C LEU A 149 -4.97 -14.51 14.59
N ALA A 150 -3.91 -14.51 13.78
CA ALA A 150 -3.67 -15.51 12.74
C ALA A 150 -2.45 -16.41 13.01
N GLY A 151 -1.68 -16.14 14.06
CA GLY A 151 -0.35 -16.71 14.26
C GLY A 151 0.71 -15.96 13.43
N PRO A 152 1.99 -16.37 13.53
CA PRO A 152 3.08 -15.73 12.79
C PRO A 152 2.78 -15.66 11.30
N VAL A 153 2.75 -14.44 10.74
CA VAL A 153 2.65 -14.27 9.30
C VAL A 153 4.03 -14.55 8.71
N ARG A 154 4.12 -15.47 7.74
CA ARG A 154 5.40 -15.93 7.17
C ARG A 154 6.29 -14.74 6.80
N GLN A 155 7.46 -14.67 7.43
CA GLN A 155 8.54 -13.82 6.96
C GLN A 155 9.20 -14.54 5.77
N GLU A 156 9.35 -13.87 4.63
CA GLU A 156 10.18 -14.41 3.55
C GLU A 156 11.62 -14.54 4.06
N GLY A 157 12.06 -15.78 4.29
CA GLY A 157 13.37 -16.12 4.87
C GLY A 157 13.39 -17.45 5.65
N GLU A 158 12.26 -17.90 6.20
CA GLU A 158 12.16 -19.19 6.93
C GLU A 158 11.66 -20.31 6.01
N GLY A 159 12.38 -20.55 4.93
CA GLY A 159 12.00 -21.52 3.92
C GLY A 159 13.19 -22.15 3.19
N ASP A 160 14.31 -22.43 3.87
CA ASP A 160 15.28 -23.43 3.38
C ASP A 160 16.25 -23.98 4.45
N GLN A 161 15.79 -24.32 5.65
CA GLN A 161 16.57 -25.14 6.59
C GLN A 161 15.71 -26.20 7.29
N ALA A 162 15.30 -27.23 6.54
CA ALA A 162 15.00 -28.60 6.97
C ALA A 162 14.63 -29.37 5.68
N SER A 163 15.32 -30.41 5.21
CA SER A 163 16.00 -31.49 5.92
C SER A 163 17.11 -32.08 5.04
N GLY A 164 18.33 -32.15 5.56
CA GLY A 164 19.31 -33.15 5.14
C GLY A 164 19.23 -34.32 6.10
N GLY A 165 18.65 -35.42 5.65
CA GLY A 165 18.64 -36.73 6.32
C GLY A 165 18.93 -37.80 5.28
#